data_AF-A0A7S0WVI8-F1
#
_entry.id   AF-A0A7S0WVI8-F1
#
_cell.length_a   1.000
_cell.length_b   1.000
_cell.length_c   1.000
_cell.angle_alpha   90.00
_cell.angle_beta   90.00
_cell.angle_gamma   90.00
#
_symmetry.space_group_name_H-M   'P 1'
#
loop_
_entity.id
_entity.type
_entity.pdbx_description
1 polymer ?
#
loop_
_entity_poly.entity_id
_entity_poly.type
_entity_poly.pdbx_seq_one_letter_code
_entity_poly.pdbx_strand_id
1 'polypeptide(L)'
;GILFDQGTCLCEDKADCQPPDSHLYPFTSSGLDRMVQRYIEIGEYIPKFTGLDPYLNGPEYDYYWNTRPDMKGGFRALDDEFKTFVIANVETVISLHIVVLVLVVLLCAGYLLLMLRPFMRRVTQETRRIAELLSQLPSEVDMDALLMATLLTD
;
A
#
# COMPACT_ATOMS: atom_id res chain seq x y z
N GLY A 1 -21.07 11.71 -14.46
CA GLY A 1 -20.12 11.25 -13.44
C GLY A 1 -20.56 11.77 -12.09
N ILE A 2 -20.34 11.01 -11.01
CA ILE A 2 -20.94 11.23 -9.67
C ILE A 2 -20.80 12.68 -9.17
N LEU A 3 -19.72 13.36 -9.55
CA LEU A 3 -19.42 14.73 -9.15
C LEU A 3 -20.27 15.81 -9.85
N PHE A 4 -20.45 15.75 -11.17
CA PHE A 4 -20.89 16.91 -11.97
C PHE A 4 -22.26 16.79 -12.60
N ASP A 5 -22.69 15.56 -12.92
CA ASP A 5 -24.04 15.28 -13.42
C ASP A 5 -24.28 13.78 -13.41
N GLN A 6 -25.35 13.37 -12.74
CA GLN A 6 -25.83 11.99 -12.75
C GLN A 6 -27.28 11.88 -13.24
N GLY A 7 -28.05 12.99 -13.27
CA GLY A 7 -29.48 12.99 -13.59
C GLY A 7 -30.37 12.18 -12.63
N THR A 8 -29.79 11.58 -11.59
CA THR A 8 -30.47 10.69 -10.64
C THR A 8 -29.99 10.96 -9.22
N CYS A 9 -30.84 10.64 -8.23
CA CYS A 9 -30.50 10.74 -6.81
C CYS A 9 -29.30 9.86 -6.41
N LEU A 10 -28.48 10.40 -5.49
CA LEU A 10 -27.22 9.81 -5.02
C LEU A 10 -27.36 8.95 -3.76
N CYS A 11 -28.55 8.82 -3.17
CA CYS A 11 -28.78 7.95 -2.01
C CYS A 11 -28.41 6.49 -2.29
N GLU A 12 -27.93 5.84 -1.23
CA GLU A 12 -27.69 4.39 -1.16
C GLU A 12 -29.02 3.65 -1.33
N ASP A 13 -30.03 4.03 -0.53
CA ASP A 13 -31.40 3.54 -0.65
C ASP A 13 -32.25 4.53 -1.45
N LYS A 14 -32.86 4.07 -2.55
CA LYS A 14 -33.68 4.93 -3.42
C LYS A 14 -34.96 5.46 -2.75
N ALA A 15 -35.36 4.86 -1.63
CA ALA A 15 -36.48 5.33 -0.84
C ALA A 15 -36.16 6.62 -0.05
N ASP A 16 -34.90 6.85 0.29
CA ASP A 16 -34.45 8.03 1.06
C ASP A 16 -34.11 9.23 0.15
N CYS A 17 -34.27 9.06 -1.17
CA CYS A 17 -34.06 10.11 -2.15
C CYS A 17 -35.08 11.24 -2.01
N GLN A 18 -34.63 12.47 -2.25
CA GLN A 18 -35.55 13.58 -2.42
C GLN A 18 -36.49 13.32 -3.62
N PRO A 19 -37.80 13.48 -3.45
CA PRO A 19 -38.74 13.26 -4.53
C PRO A 19 -38.67 14.41 -5.56
N PRO A 20 -39.09 14.19 -6.82
CA PRO A 20 -38.93 15.20 -7.89
C PRO A 20 -39.70 16.51 -7.68
N ASP A 21 -40.70 16.51 -6.82
CA ASP A 21 -41.50 17.66 -6.41
C ASP A 21 -40.87 18.47 -5.27
N SER A 22 -39.83 17.94 -4.61
CA SER A 22 -39.10 18.63 -3.56
C SER A 22 -38.26 19.78 -4.12
N HIS A 23 -38.25 20.91 -3.42
CA HIS A 23 -37.37 22.04 -3.72
C HIS A 23 -35.88 21.70 -3.62
N LEU A 24 -35.54 20.60 -2.95
CA LEU A 24 -34.18 20.08 -2.80
C LEU A 24 -33.74 19.21 -4.00
N TYR A 25 -34.69 18.72 -4.80
CA TYR A 25 -34.42 17.82 -5.91
C TYR A 25 -33.35 18.34 -6.89
N PRO A 26 -33.39 19.62 -7.34
CA PRO A 26 -32.40 20.14 -8.28
C PRO A 26 -30.97 20.08 -7.75
N PHE A 27 -30.79 20.15 -6.44
CA PHE A 27 -29.48 20.06 -5.81
C PHE A 27 -29.02 18.60 -5.73
N THR A 28 -29.92 17.68 -5.36
CA THR A 28 -29.60 16.25 -5.25
C THR A 28 -29.35 15.57 -6.61
N SER A 29 -29.98 16.04 -7.69
CA SER A 29 -29.84 15.47 -9.03
C SER A 29 -28.65 16.03 -9.81
N SER A 30 -28.11 17.19 -9.41
CA SER A 30 -27.05 17.90 -10.14
C SER A 30 -25.63 17.43 -9.79
N GLY A 31 -25.49 16.31 -9.08
CA GLY A 31 -24.20 15.73 -8.70
C GLY A 31 -23.67 16.20 -7.34
N LEU A 32 -22.68 15.46 -6.84
CA LEU A 32 -22.15 15.61 -5.49
C LEU A 32 -21.41 16.94 -5.27
N ASP A 33 -20.72 17.47 -6.30
CA ASP A 33 -19.91 18.69 -6.17
C ASP A 33 -20.77 19.90 -5.79
N ARG A 34 -21.88 20.12 -6.50
CA ARG A 34 -22.81 21.22 -6.21
C ARG A 34 -23.48 21.06 -4.85
N MET A 35 -23.80 19.82 -4.46
CA MET A 35 -24.37 19.55 -3.15
C MET A 35 -23.40 19.94 -2.02
N VAL A 36 -22.13 19.54 -2.15
CA VAL A 36 -21.08 19.79 -1.15
C VAL A 36 -20.74 21.27 -1.08
N GLN A 37 -20.61 21.95 -2.22
CA GLN A 37 -20.37 23.40 -2.25
C GLN A 37 -21.46 24.15 -1.49
N ARG A 38 -22.73 23.85 -1.77
CA ARG A 38 -23.86 24.47 -1.07
C ARG A 38 -23.90 24.10 0.42
N TYR A 39 -23.55 22.87 0.77
CA TYR A 39 -23.47 22.41 2.16
C TYR A 39 -22.40 23.18 2.94
N ILE A 40 -21.22 23.41 2.35
CA ILE A 40 -20.14 24.20 2.95
C ILE A 40 -20.56 25.66 3.09
N GLU A 41 -21.14 26.26 2.06
CA GLU A 41 -21.67 27.64 2.12
C GLU A 41 -22.61 27.81 3.32
N ILE A 42 -23.63 26.96 3.43
CA ILE A 42 -24.59 27.01 4.54
C ILE A 42 -23.89 26.78 5.88
N GLY A 43 -22.97 25.81 5.95
CA GLY A 43 -22.19 25.51 7.15
C GLY A 43 -21.35 26.70 7.64
N GLU A 44 -20.88 27.57 6.75
CA GLU A 44 -20.15 28.78 7.12
C GLU A 44 -21.05 29.92 7.63
N TYR A 45 -22.33 29.93 7.25
CA TYR A 45 -23.30 30.94 7.68
C TYR A 45 -24.01 30.58 8.98
N ILE A 46 -24.29 29.30 9.24
CA ILE A 46 -24.94 28.82 10.47
C ILE A 46 -24.30 29.35 11.77
N PRO A 47 -22.97 29.31 11.98
CA PRO A 47 -22.37 29.80 13.23
C PRO A 47 -22.37 31.33 13.35
N LYS A 48 -22.66 32.06 12.26
CA LYS A 48 -22.67 33.53 12.23
C LYS A 48 -24.06 34.12 12.54
N PHE A 49 -25.07 33.29 12.81
CA PHE A 49 -26.40 33.76 13.21
C PHE A 49 -26.33 34.47 14.57
N THR A 50 -26.21 35.80 14.54
CA THR A 50 -26.33 36.66 15.72
C THR A 50 -27.78 37.13 15.85
N GLY A 51 -28.61 36.38 16.58
CA GLY A 51 -30.01 36.70 16.84
C GLY A 51 -30.57 35.88 18.02
N LEU A 52 -31.62 36.39 18.68
CA LEU A 52 -32.26 35.75 19.85
C LEU A 52 -33.00 34.45 19.53
N ASP A 53 -33.04 34.05 18.26
CA ASP A 53 -33.71 32.82 17.83
C ASP A 53 -33.00 32.23 16.59
N PRO A 54 -32.00 31.35 16.77
CA PRO A 54 -31.41 30.58 15.69
C PRO A 54 -32.40 29.50 15.26
N TYR A 55 -33.41 29.88 14.48
CA TYR A 55 -34.45 28.95 14.08
C TYR A 55 -33.87 27.82 13.21
N LEU A 56 -33.79 26.62 13.79
CA LEU A 56 -33.51 25.35 13.07
C LEU A 56 -34.65 24.93 12.11
N ASN A 57 -35.52 25.87 11.75
CA ASN A 57 -36.66 25.66 10.85
C ASN A 57 -36.51 26.50 9.56
N GLY A 58 -35.35 27.14 9.36
CA GLY A 58 -35.05 27.89 8.15
C GLY A 58 -34.76 26.97 6.95
N PRO A 59 -34.94 27.48 5.72
CA PRO A 59 -34.67 26.70 4.49
C PRO A 59 -33.20 26.25 4.39
N GLU A 60 -32.28 26.98 5.01
CA GLU A 60 -30.87 26.60 5.07
C GLU A 60 -30.65 25.35 5.93
N TYR A 61 -31.31 25.25 7.08
CA TYR A 61 -31.23 24.07 7.93
C TYR A 61 -31.97 22.88 7.30
N ASP A 62 -33.11 23.12 6.64
CA ASP A 62 -33.85 22.09 5.91
C ASP A 62 -33.00 21.45 4.81
N TYR A 63 -32.30 22.27 4.01
CA TYR A 63 -31.29 21.79 3.06
C TYR A 63 -30.20 20.98 3.76
N TYR A 64 -29.58 21.54 4.81
CA TYR A 64 -28.46 20.93 5.51
C TYR A 64 -28.82 19.57 6.14
N TRP A 65 -30.05 19.43 6.65
CA TRP A 65 -30.52 18.20 7.30
C TRP A 65 -30.98 17.14 6.29
N ASN A 66 -31.80 17.53 5.30
CA ASN A 66 -32.47 16.59 4.40
C ASN A 66 -31.60 16.09 3.23
N THR A 67 -30.49 16.76 2.92
CA THR A 67 -29.55 16.34 1.85
C THR A 67 -28.46 15.38 2.33
N ARG A 68 -28.39 15.10 3.64
CA ARG A 68 -27.40 14.19 4.23
C ARG A 68 -27.41 12.76 3.63
N PRO A 69 -28.58 12.12 3.38
CA PRO A 69 -28.61 10.76 2.83
C PRO A 69 -28.00 10.70 1.43
N ASP A 70 -28.37 11.64 0.56
CA ASP A 70 -27.84 11.80 -0.80
C ASP A 70 -26.34 12.02 -0.79
N MET A 71 -25.86 12.91 0.08
CA MET A 71 -24.44 13.23 0.17
C MET A 71 -23.63 12.04 0.71
N LYS A 72 -24.16 11.31 1.69
CA LYS A 72 -23.54 10.08 2.20
C LYS A 72 -23.44 9.00 1.11
N GLY A 73 -24.50 8.81 0.32
CA GLY A 73 -24.50 7.86 -0.79
C GLY A 73 -23.53 8.27 -1.89
N GLY A 74 -23.51 9.56 -2.25
CA GLY A 74 -22.55 10.11 -3.22
C GLY A 74 -21.10 9.94 -2.79
N PHE A 75 -20.76 10.21 -1.52
CA PHE A 75 -19.42 9.98 -1.00
C PHE A 75 -19.01 8.51 -0.99
N ARG A 76 -19.93 7.59 -0.67
CA ARG A 76 -19.63 6.15 -0.76
C ARG A 76 -19.37 5.71 -2.20
N ALA A 77 -20.19 6.18 -3.15
CA ALA A 77 -20.00 5.86 -4.56
C ALA A 77 -18.68 6.43 -5.09
N LEU A 78 -18.30 7.64 -4.67
CA LEU A 78 -17.00 8.24 -4.98
C LEU A 78 -15.84 7.43 -4.40
N ASP A 79 -15.95 7.01 -3.13
CA ASP A 79 -14.94 6.20 -2.45
C ASP A 79 -14.77 4.83 -3.12
N ASP A 80 -15.86 4.20 -3.55
CA ASP A 80 -15.82 2.92 -4.27
C ASP A 80 -15.16 3.04 -5.66
N GLU A 81 -15.51 4.10 -6.41
CA GLU A 81 -14.88 4.40 -7.70
C GLU A 81 -13.38 4.69 -7.53
N PHE A 82 -13.02 5.49 -6.51
CA PHE A 82 -11.63 5.81 -6.20
C PHE A 82 -10.84 4.58 -5.75
N LYS A 83 -11.40 3.73 -4.89
CA LYS A 83 -10.78 2.48 -4.45
C LYS A 83 -10.52 1.55 -5.63
N THR A 84 -11.49 1.39 -6.52
CA THR A 84 -11.34 0.56 -7.71
C THR A 84 -10.18 1.06 -8.58
N PHE A 85 -10.09 2.38 -8.78
CA PHE A 85 -8.97 2.98 -9.48
C PHE A 85 -7.63 2.75 -8.79
N VAL A 86 -7.53 2.98 -7.47
CA VAL A 86 -6.28 2.80 -6.72
C VAL A 86 -5.84 1.33 -6.71
N ILE A 87 -6.75 0.39 -6.47
CA ILE A 87 -6.46 -1.05 -6.44
C ILE A 87 -5.90 -1.49 -7.78
N ALA A 88 -6.52 -1.11 -8.90
CA ALA A 88 -6.03 -1.47 -10.24
C ALA A 88 -4.60 -0.99 -10.51
N ASN A 89 -4.26 0.23 -10.07
CA ASN A 89 -2.91 0.76 -10.19
C ASN A 89 -1.92 0.04 -9.26
N VAL A 90 -2.32 -0.24 -8.02
CA VAL A 90 -1.47 -0.94 -7.03
C VAL A 90 -1.18 -2.37 -7.47
N GLU A 91 -2.15 -3.10 -8.03
CA GLU A 91 -1.94 -4.45 -8.58
C GLU A 91 -0.88 -4.46 -9.68
N THR A 92 -0.88 -3.45 -10.54
CA THR A 92 0.13 -3.29 -11.59
C THR A 92 1.52 -3.08 -10.99
N VAL A 93 1.64 -2.25 -9.96
CA VAL A 93 2.92 -2.00 -9.28
C VAL A 93 3.42 -3.24 -8.55
N ILE A 94 2.53 -3.98 -7.87
CA ILE A 94 2.86 -5.22 -7.15
C ILE A 94 3.39 -6.27 -8.14
N SER A 95 2.73 -6.45 -9.29
CA SER A 95 3.18 -7.44 -10.27
C SER A 95 4.59 -7.15 -10.79
N LEU A 96 4.92 -5.88 -11.06
CA LEU A 96 6.26 -5.46 -11.46
C LEU A 96 7.29 -5.72 -10.34
N HIS A 97 6.95 -5.41 -9.08
CA HIS A 97 7.83 -5.68 -7.94
C HIS A 97 8.13 -7.17 -7.78
N ILE A 98 7.15 -8.05 -7.97
CA ILE A 98 7.36 -9.50 -7.93
C ILE A 98 8.36 -9.93 -9.00
N VAL A 99 8.22 -9.45 -10.24
CA VAL A 99 9.14 -9.78 -11.34
C VAL A 99 10.55 -9.29 -11.05
N VAL A 100 10.70 -8.04 -10.58
CA VAL A 100 12.01 -7.48 -10.23
C VAL A 100 12.65 -8.26 -9.08
N LEU A 101 11.88 -8.63 -8.05
CA LEU A 101 12.38 -9.43 -6.93
C LEU A 101 12.91 -10.78 -7.40
N VAL A 102 12.15 -11.50 -8.22
CA VAL A 102 12.58 -12.79 -8.78
C VAL A 102 13.86 -12.64 -9.60
N LEU A 103 13.96 -11.61 -10.42
CA LEU A 103 15.14 -11.34 -11.24
C LEU A 103 16.38 -11.06 -10.37
N VAL A 104 16.24 -10.22 -9.34
CA VAL A 104 17.32 -9.91 -8.40
C VAL A 104 17.76 -11.17 -7.64
N VAL A 105 16.83 -11.99 -7.15
CA VAL A 105 17.15 -13.25 -6.46
C VAL A 105 17.89 -14.21 -7.39
N LEU A 106 17.45 -14.35 -8.64
CA LEU A 106 18.12 -15.20 -9.63
C LEU A 106 19.53 -14.69 -9.97
N LEU A 107 19.70 -13.38 -10.14
CA LEU A 107 21.01 -12.77 -10.39
C LEU A 107 21.95 -12.96 -9.18
N CYS A 108 21.46 -12.75 -7.96
CA CYS A 108 22.23 -12.98 -6.74
C CYS A 108 22.64 -14.45 -6.61
N ALA A 109 21.71 -15.39 -6.80
CA ALA A 109 22.02 -16.82 -6.78
C ALA A 109 23.01 -17.20 -7.88
N GLY A 110 22.82 -16.69 -9.09
CA GLY A 110 23.73 -16.90 -10.22
C GLY A 110 25.14 -16.38 -9.92
N TYR A 111 25.25 -15.17 -9.37
CA TYR A 111 26.52 -14.57 -8.95
C TYR A 111 27.21 -15.40 -7.87
N LEU A 112 26.48 -15.81 -6.82
CA LEU A 112 27.02 -16.65 -5.75
C LEU A 112 27.51 -17.99 -6.28
N LEU A 113 26.77 -18.65 -7.17
CA LEU A 113 27.19 -19.92 -7.77
C LEU A 113 28.41 -19.76 -8.68
N LEU A 114 28.46 -18.68 -9.47
CA LEU A 114 29.61 -18.38 -10.33
C LEU A 114 30.86 -18.05 -9.53
N MET A 115 30.74 -17.42 -8.35
CA MET A 115 31.86 -17.11 -7.47
C MET A 115 32.27 -18.30 -6.60
N LEU A 116 31.30 -19.10 -6.14
CA LEU A 116 31.55 -20.26 -5.30
C LEU A 116 32.25 -21.40 -6.06
N ARG A 117 31.92 -21.59 -7.35
CA ARG A 117 32.57 -22.60 -8.21
C ARG A 117 34.11 -22.47 -8.29
N PRO A 118 34.71 -21.31 -8.63
CA PRO A 118 36.16 -21.16 -8.65
C PRO A 118 36.76 -21.25 -7.25
N PHE A 119 36.04 -20.78 -6.22
CA PHE A 119 36.50 -20.91 -4.83
C PHE A 119 36.62 -22.39 -4.42
N MET A 120 35.57 -23.19 -4.66
CA MET A 120 35.60 -24.63 -4.40
C MET A 120 36.69 -25.34 -5.21
N ARG A 121 36.89 -24.98 -6.48
CA ARG A 121 37.98 -25.52 -7.30
C ARG A 121 39.35 -25.21 -6.68
N ARG A 122 39.57 -23.97 -6.23
CA ARG A 122 40.83 -23.58 -5.56
C ARG A 122 41.03 -24.35 -4.25
N VAL A 123 40.00 -24.44 -3.40
CA VAL A 123 40.06 -25.20 -2.15
C VAL A 123 40.41 -26.67 -2.40
N THR A 124 39.81 -27.31 -3.42
CA THR A 124 40.15 -28.71 -3.76
C THR A 124 41.58 -28.88 -4.27
N GLN A 125 42.14 -27.87 -4.95
CA GLN A 125 43.53 -27.89 -5.41
C GLN A 125 44.51 -27.68 -4.26
N GLU A 126 44.23 -26.73 -3.37
CA GLU A 126 45.06 -26.47 -2.20
C GLU A 126 45.03 -27.63 -1.20
N THR A 127 43.85 -28.21 -0.94
CA THR A 127 43.75 -29.42 -0.10
C THR A 127 44.55 -30.60 -0.67
N ARG A 128 44.55 -30.79 -2.00
CA ARG A 128 45.40 -31.81 -2.64
C ARG A 128 46.89 -31.52 -2.48
N ARG A 129 47.32 -30.26 -2.65
CA ARG A 129 48.73 -29.87 -2.42
C ARG A 129 49.16 -30.07 -0.97
N ILE A 130 48.32 -29.70 -0.01
CA ILE A 130 48.58 -29.92 1.41
C ILE A 130 48.67 -31.42 1.69
N ALA A 131 47.77 -32.23 1.13
CA ALA A 131 47.85 -33.69 1.26
C ALA A 131 49.13 -34.28 0.63
N GLU A 132 49.55 -33.78 -0.54
CA GLU A 132 50.82 -34.17 -1.17
C GLU A 132 52.02 -33.80 -0.28
N LEU A 133 52.05 -32.59 0.29
CA LEU A 133 53.09 -32.15 1.23
C LEU A 133 53.10 -32.99 2.52
N LEU A 134 51.94 -33.33 3.07
CA LEU A 134 51.82 -34.21 4.23
C LEU A 134 52.23 -35.66 3.90
N SER A 135 51.99 -36.13 2.67
CA SER A 135 52.41 -37.48 2.24
C SER A 135 53.91 -37.61 1.99
N GLN A 136 54.58 -36.49 1.73
CA GLN A 136 56.05 -36.41 1.62
C GLN A 136 56.71 -36.18 2.98
N LEU A 137 55.93 -36.00 4.04
CA LEU A 137 56.46 -35.98 5.39
C LEU A 137 56.96 -37.39 5.70
N PRO A 138 58.26 -37.58 5.97
CA PRO A 138 58.78 -38.89 6.33
C PRO A 138 58.03 -39.38 7.57
N SER A 139 57.72 -40.67 7.63
CA SER A 139 57.03 -41.35 8.75
C SER A 139 57.73 -41.21 10.11
N GLU A 140 58.86 -40.52 10.14
CA GLU A 140 59.71 -40.23 11.29
C GLU A 140 59.32 -38.92 12.01
N VAL A 141 58.49 -38.05 11.42
CA VAL A 141 57.98 -36.86 12.11
C VAL A 141 56.71 -37.22 12.86
N ASP A 142 56.90 -37.81 14.03
CA ASP A 142 55.85 -38.12 14.98
C ASP A 142 55.20 -36.81 15.45
N MET A 143 54.04 -36.47 14.87
CA MET A 143 53.29 -35.25 15.19
C MET A 143 52.92 -35.17 16.68
N ASP A 144 52.74 -36.33 17.32
CA ASP A 144 52.47 -36.44 18.74
C ASP A 144 53.70 -36.06 19.58
N ALA A 145 54.92 -36.36 19.12
CA ALA A 145 56.16 -35.95 19.78
C ALA A 145 56.41 -34.43 19.66
N LEU A 146 56.03 -33.83 18.53
CA LEU A 146 56.17 -32.39 18.29
C LEU A 146 55.12 -31.58 19.05
N LEU A 147 53.88 -32.08 19.16
CA LEU A 147 52.84 -31.52 20.02
C LEU A 147 53.20 -31.65 21.50
N MET A 148 53.75 -32.79 21.94
CA MET A 148 54.22 -32.95 23.32
C MET A 148 55.42 -32.06 23.64
N ALA A 149 56.35 -31.87 22.71
CA ALA A 149 57.46 -30.94 22.89
C ALA A 149 56.96 -29.49 23.08
N THR A 150 55.94 -29.07 22.31
CA THR A 150 55.38 -27.72 22.45
C THR A 150 54.53 -27.54 23.71
N LEU A 151 53.83 -28.58 24.17
CA LEU A 151 52.99 -28.53 25.38
C LEU A 151 53.79 -28.63 26.70
N LEU A 152 55.04 -29.14 26.66
CA LEU A 152 55.93 -29.21 27.82
C LEU A 152 56.83 -27.96 27.97
N THR A 153 56.79 -27.03 27.01
CA THR A 153 57.53 -25.76 27.03
C THR A 153 56.72 -24.54 27.46
N ASP A 154 55.44 -24.73 27.82
CA ASP A 154 54.64 -23.82 28.66
C ASP A 154 54.61 -24.35 30.11
#